data_AF-A0A3S4CF52-F1
#
_entry.id   AF-A0A3S4CF52-F1
#
_cell.length_a   1.000
_cell.length_b   1.000
_cell.length_c   1.000
_cell.angle_alpha   90.00
_cell.angle_beta   90.00
_cell.angle_gamma   90.00
#
_symmetry.space_group_name_H-M   'P 1'
#
loop_
_entity.id
_entity.type
_entity.pdbx_description
1 polymer ?
#
loop_
_entity_poly.entity_id
_entity_poly.type
_entity_poly.pdbx_seq_one_letter_code
_entity_poly.pdbx_strand_id
1 'polypeptide(L)' 'MSVGQARDCGANFVLSKPISPSVLYDRIAWIARRPRPFWDSPTYFGPDRRFHDDDYEGAARRRASDGDAVAEKDVA' A
#
# COMPACT_ATOMS: atom_id res chain seq x y z
N MET A 1 12.19 -17.16 1.00
CA MET A 1 11.29 -16.23 0.30
C MET A 1 11.64 -14.82 0.75
N SER A 2 11.99 -13.92 -0.16
CA SER A 2 12.25 -12.52 0.19
C SER A 2 10.94 -11.77 0.44
N VAL A 3 11.00 -10.63 1.15
CA VAL A 3 9.83 -9.78 1.37
C VAL A 3 9.21 -9.32 0.05
N GLY A 4 10.05 -9.06 -0.97
CA GLY A 4 9.59 -8.74 -2.33
C GLY A 4 8.74 -9.85 -2.94
N GLN A 5 9.26 -11.08 -2.91
CA GLN A 5 8.52 -12.25 -3.41
C GLN A 5 7.19 -12.47 -2.66
N ALA A 6 7.17 -12.29 -1.33
CA ALA A 6 5.93 -12.41 -0.56
C ALA A 6 4.87 -11.39 -0.99
N ARG A 7 5.30 -10.14 -1.26
CA ARG A 7 4.41 -9.09 -1.78
C ARG A 7 3.95 -9.37 -3.21
N ASP A 8 4.83 -9.89 -4.06
CA ASP A 8 4.50 -10.27 -5.44
C ASP A 8 3.56 -11.49 -5.50
N CYS A 9 3.46 -12.29 -4.44
CA CYS A 9 2.42 -13.32 -4.30
C CYS A 9 1.12 -12.81 -3.67
N GLY A 10 1.02 -11.51 -3.36
CA GLY A 10 -0.18 -10.90 -2.80
C GLY A 10 -0.32 -10.93 -1.27
N ALA A 11 0.78 -11.10 -0.52
CA ALA A 11 0.73 -11.06 0.93
C ALA A 11 0.29 -9.68 1.46
N ASN A 12 -0.70 -9.65 2.36
CA ASN A 12 -1.16 -8.42 3.02
C ASN A 12 -0.13 -7.87 4.01
N PHE A 13 0.41 -8.73 4.87
CA PHE A 13 1.39 -8.37 5.88
C PHE A 13 2.49 -9.43 5.95
N VAL A 14 3.73 -8.98 6.15
CA VAL A 14 4.86 -9.86 6.46
C VAL A 14 5.26 -9.58 7.90
N LEU A 15 5.17 -10.60 8.76
CA LEU A 15 5.47 -10.49 10.19
C LEU A 15 6.68 -11.36 10.53
N SER A 16 7.63 -10.78 11.26
CA SER A 16 8.75 -11.50 11.87
C SER A 16 8.40 -11.93 13.29
N LYS A 17 8.79 -13.14 13.68
CA LYS A 17 8.68 -13.61 15.07
C LYS A 17 9.79 -12.97 15.93
N PRO A 18 9.58 -12.75 17.24
CA PRO A 18 8.37 -13.01 18.02
C PRO A 18 7.33 -11.88 17.86
N ILE A 19 6.07 -12.25 17.68
CA ILE A 19 4.95 -11.29 17.57
C ILE A 19 4.01 -11.54 18.74
N SER A 20 3.38 -10.49 19.27
CA SER A 20 2.34 -10.67 20.28
C SER A 20 1.02 -11.15 19.64
N PRO A 21 0.23 -11.97 20.34
CA PRO A 21 -1.08 -12.41 19.84
C PRO A 21 -2.01 -11.24 19.48
N SER A 22 -1.94 -10.14 20.24
CA SER A 22 -2.74 -8.94 19.98
C SER A 22 -2.42 -8.32 18.62
N VAL A 23 -1.14 -8.19 18.27
CA VAL A 23 -0.72 -7.66 16.97
C VAL A 23 -1.21 -8.58 15.85
N LEU A 24 -1.11 -9.90 16.02
CA LEU A 24 -1.62 -10.84 15.02
C LEU A 24 -3.13 -10.69 14.82
N TYR A 25 -3.89 -10.60 15.91
CA TYR A 25 -5.33 -10.38 15.87
C TYR A 25 -5.69 -9.09 15.13
N ASP A 26 -5.01 -7.99 15.44
CA ASP A 26 -5.26 -6.69 14.78
C ASP A 26 -5.03 -6.76 13.28
N ARG A 27 -3.99 -7.48 12.82
CA ARG A 27 -3.72 -7.68 11.38
C ARG A 27 -4.82 -8.50 10.71
N ILE A 28 -5.29 -9.58 11.34
CA ILE A 28 -6.38 -10.40 10.81
C ILE A 28 -7.68 -9.59 10.74
N ALA A 29 -8.02 -8.88 11.83
CA ALA A 29 -9.21 -8.04 11.90
C ALA A 29 -9.16 -6.87 10.89
N TRP A 30 -7.96 -6.37 10.58
CA TRP A 30 -7.76 -5.37 9.55
C TRP A 30 -8.05 -5.93 8.15
N ILE A 31 -7.51 -7.12 7.82
CA ILE A 31 -7.73 -7.77 6.51
C ILE A 31 -9.22 -8.02 6.28
N ALA A 32 -9.94 -8.48 7.32
CA ALA A 32 -11.37 -8.75 7.22
C ALA A 32 -12.21 -7.48 6.93
N ARG A 33 -11.77 -6.31 7.43
CA ARG A 33 -12.53 -5.06 7.32
C ARG A 33 -12.21 -4.23 6.09
N ARG A 34 -11.02 -4.39 5.50
CA ARG A 34 -10.55 -3.58 4.37
C ARG A 34 -10.22 -4.49 3.18
N PRO A 35 -11.23 -4.94 2.41
CA PRO A 35 -10.99 -5.70 1.19
C PRO A 35 -10.21 -4.83 0.20
N ARG A 36 -9.29 -5.46 -0.53
CA ARG A 36 -8.37 -4.76 -1.42
C ARG A 36 -8.75 -5.00 -2.89
N PRO A 37 -8.62 -3.99 -3.76
CA PRO A 37 -8.85 -4.20 -5.18
C PRO A 37 -7.82 -5.15 -5.77
N PHE A 38 -8.26 -5.99 -6.70
CA PHE A 38 -7.38 -6.82 -7.52
C PHE A 38 -6.97 -6.02 -8.74
N TRP A 39 -5.71 -6.19 -9.14
CA TRP A 39 -5.16 -5.60 -10.34
C TRP A 39 -4.72 -6.71 -11.29
N ASP A 40 -5.09 -6.55 -12.56
CA ASP A 40 -4.66 -7.41 -13.64
C ASP A 40 -3.71 -6.61 -14.55
N SER A 41 -2.49 -7.12 -14.71
CA SER A 41 -1.49 -6.56 -15.60
C SER A 41 -0.62 -7.68 -16.16
N PRO A 42 0.04 -7.46 -17.31
CA PRO A 42 0.92 -8.47 -17.91
C PRO A 42 2.05 -8.97 -16.98
N THR A 43 2.44 -8.16 -15.99
CA THR A 43 3.56 -8.46 -15.09
C THR A 43 3.14 -8.81 -13.66
N TYR A 44 1.86 -8.68 -13.34
CA TYR A 44 1.33 -8.92 -12.00
C TYR A 44 -0.18 -9.16 -12.04
N PHE A 45 -0.61 -10.25 -11.42
CA PHE A 45 -2.02 -10.50 -11.13
C PHE A 45 -2.17 -10.75 -9.63
N GLY A 46 -2.98 -9.95 -8.95
CA GLY A 46 -3.19 -10.11 -7.52
C GLY A 46 -3.79 -8.88 -6.83
N PRO A 47 -3.92 -8.95 -5.50
CA PRO A 47 -4.33 -7.78 -4.72
C PRO A 47 -3.30 -6.67 -4.90
N ASP A 48 -3.74 -5.40 -4.93
CA ASP A 48 -2.81 -4.27 -5.10
C ASP A 48 -1.55 -4.42 -4.19
N ARG A 49 -0.36 -4.02 -4.63
CA ARG A 49 0.88 -4.16 -3.84
C ARG A 49 1.39 -2.85 -3.25
N ARG A 50 0.75 -1.73 -3.59
CA ARG A 50 1.11 -0.36 -3.20
C ARG A 50 0.30 0.14 -2.00
N PHE A 51 0.13 -0.73 -1.02
CA PHE A 51 -0.62 -0.40 0.19
C PHE A 51 0.21 0.49 1.12
N HIS A 52 -0.15 1.76 1.19
CA HIS A 52 0.34 2.75 2.14
C HIS A 52 -0.84 3.68 2.48
N ASP A 53 -1.08 3.94 3.78
CA ASP A 53 -1.95 5.03 4.24
C ASP A 53 -1.17 6.34 4.07
N ASP A 54 -0.83 6.70 2.83
CA ASP A 54 -0.20 7.99 2.55
C ASP A 54 -1.31 8.98 2.16
N ASP A 55 -1.89 9.64 3.16
CA ASP A 55 -2.54 10.93 2.97
C ASP A 55 -1.43 11.94 2.68
N TYR A 56 -1.01 11.97 1.41
CA TYR A 56 0.10 12.81 1.01
C TYR A 56 -0.39 14.26 0.83
N GLU A 57 -0.15 15.12 1.82
CA GLU A 57 -0.42 16.57 1.75
C GLU A 57 0.65 17.38 0.97
N GLY A 58 1.58 16.71 0.27
CA GLY A 58 2.74 17.34 -0.39
C GLY A 58 2.71 17.36 -1.93
N ALA A 59 3.83 17.79 -2.54
CA ALA A 59 4.02 17.93 -3.99
C ALA A 59 4.11 16.59 -4.77
N ALA A 60 3.44 16.53 -5.92
CA ALA A 60 3.20 15.37 -6.78
C ALA A 60 4.24 14.22 -6.73
N ARG A 61 3.73 12.98 -6.75
CA ARG A 61 4.53 11.76 -6.73
C ARG A 61 5.57 11.78 -7.86
N ARG A 62 6.73 11.17 -7.61
CA ARG A 62 7.96 11.19 -8.44
C ARG A 62 7.84 10.58 -9.85
N ARG A 63 6.64 10.35 -10.40
CA ARG A 63 6.53 9.91 -11.80
C ARG A 63 6.63 11.14 -12.69
N ALA A 64 7.47 11.06 -13.71
CA ALA A 64 7.56 12.08 -14.74
C ALA A 64 6.23 12.30 -15.51
N SER A 65 5.27 11.37 -15.38
CA SER A 65 3.92 11.47 -15.95
C SER A 65 2.92 12.20 -15.07
N ASP A 66 3.22 12.41 -13.79
CA ASP A 66 2.34 13.09 -12.86
C ASP A 66 2.63 14.59 -12.99
N GLY A 67 2.23 15.16 -14.15
CA GLY A 67 2.43 16.56 -14.49
C GLY A 67 1.73 17.51 -13.52
N ASP A 68 2.46 18.56 -13.13
CA ASP A 68 2.05 19.81 -12.50
C ASP A 68 0.61 19.87 -11.94
N ALA A 69 0.41 19.25 -10.77
CA ALA A 69 -0.73 19.62 -9.93
C ALA A 69 -0.37 20.94 -9.21
N VAL A 70 -0.73 22.04 -9.87
CA VAL A 70 -0.58 23.44 -9.43
C VAL A 70 -0.94 23.64 -7.96
N ALA A 71 0.04 24.11 -7.17
CA ALA A 71 -0.17 24.65 -5.84
C ALA A 71 -0.30 26.17 -5.94
N GLU A 72 -1.47 26.66 -6.36
CA GLU A 72 -1.86 28.05 -6.12
C GLU A 72 -2.52 28.10 -4.74
N LYS A 73 -1.76 28.55 -3.74
CA LYS A 73 -2.32 28.99 -2.46
C LYS A 73 -2.42 30.50 -2.52
N ASP A 74 -3.65 31.00 -2.71
CA ASP A 74 -4.00 32.40 -2.57
C ASP A 74 -3.59 32.92 -1.18
N VAL A 75 -2.80 33.99 -1.20
CA VAL A 75 -2.54 34.87 -0.05
C VAL A 75 -3.52 36.03 -0.15
N ALA A 76 -4.56 36.03 0.69
CA ALA A 76 -5.26 37.21 1.19
C ALA A 76 -6.17 36.84 2.37
#